data_AF-A0A1H8PY80-F1
#
_entry.id   AF-A0A1H8PY80-F1
#
_cell.length_a   1.000
_cell.length_b   1.000
_cell.length_c   1.000
_cell.angle_alpha   90.00
_cell.angle_beta   90.00
_cell.angle_gamma   90.00
#
_symmetry.space_group_name_H-M   'P 1'
#
loop_
_entity.id
_entity.type
_entity.pdbx_description
1 polymer ?
#
loop_
_entity_poly.entity_id
_entity_poly.type
_entity_poly.pdbx_seq_one_letter_code
_entity_poly.pdbx_strand_id
1 'polypeptide(L)'
;MSETVTVDEALKKGQRMINYPVIAIQIVGFGAAYYLTTFPTLPQWIALIVFLSGFTGAWLYWSFKITKWKLWAFKNVDDVYDLKYRAIKGKLIWPDGSIWEKTEIWSAADKKKWIQLQERFIEYDEFDDSHDVH
;
A
#
# COMPACT_ATOMS: atom_id res chain seq x y z
N MET A 1 -0.76 -27.17 -0.60
CA MET A 1 -2.09 -26.66 -0.24
C MET A 1 -1.93 -25.20 0.15
N SER A 2 -2.33 -24.27 -0.69
CA SER A 2 -2.45 -22.87 -0.27
C SER A 2 -3.64 -22.77 0.68
N GLU A 3 -3.41 -22.32 1.91
CA GLU A 3 -4.49 -21.78 2.72
C GLU A 3 -5.06 -20.60 1.95
N THR A 4 -6.27 -20.74 1.43
CA THR A 4 -6.98 -19.67 0.75
C THR A 4 -7.36 -18.65 1.81
N VAL A 5 -6.69 -17.51 1.78
CA VAL A 5 -6.93 -16.43 2.74
C VAL A 5 -8.15 -15.67 2.29
N THR A 6 -9.06 -15.37 3.22
CA THR A 6 -10.25 -14.57 2.88
C THR A 6 -9.87 -13.12 2.55
N VAL A 7 -10.68 -12.46 1.74
CA VAL A 7 -10.48 -11.04 1.39
C VAL A 7 -10.33 -10.17 2.65
N ASP A 8 -11.18 -10.40 3.65
CA ASP A 8 -11.17 -9.69 4.93
C ASP A 8 -9.84 -9.82 5.67
N GLU A 9 -9.29 -11.02 5.74
CA GLU A 9 -8.02 -11.29 6.40
C GLU A 9 -6.86 -10.64 5.65
N ALA A 10 -6.88 -10.67 4.31
CA ALA A 10 -5.87 -10.03 3.49
C ALA A 10 -5.88 -8.50 3.66
N LEU A 11 -7.07 -7.88 3.70
CA LEU A 11 -7.24 -6.45 3.95
C LEU A 11 -6.77 -6.06 5.36
N LYS A 12 -7.20 -6.80 6.40
CA LYS A 12 -6.77 -6.56 7.79
C LYS A 12 -5.25 -6.68 7.92
N LYS A 13 -4.64 -7.66 7.27
CA LYS A 13 -3.19 -7.82 7.25
C LYS A 13 -2.51 -6.63 6.57
N GLY A 14 -3.05 -6.15 5.45
CA GLY A 14 -2.55 -4.95 4.76
C GLY A 14 -2.60 -3.72 5.65
N GLN A 15 -3.75 -3.44 6.26
CA GLN A 15 -3.92 -2.32 7.18
C GLN A 15 -2.94 -2.39 8.36
N ARG A 16 -2.78 -3.57 8.98
CA ARG A 16 -1.83 -3.74 10.09
C ARG A 16 -0.38 -3.57 9.66
N MET A 17 -0.01 -4.09 8.49
CA MET A 17 1.38 -4.04 8.01
C MET A 17 1.77 -2.67 7.45
N ILE A 18 0.80 -1.87 7.02
CA ILE A 18 1.03 -0.63 6.28
C ILE A 18 0.53 0.57 7.07
N ASN A 19 -0.77 0.64 7.36
CA ASN A 19 -1.36 1.82 7.99
C ASN A 19 -0.81 2.05 9.40
N TYR A 20 -0.66 1.00 10.22
CA TYR A 20 -0.18 1.17 11.59
C TYR A 20 1.26 1.73 11.64
N PRO A 21 2.25 1.16 10.92
CA PRO A 21 3.58 1.76 10.85
C PRO A 21 3.59 3.17 10.23
N VAL A 22 2.82 3.42 9.17
CA VAL A 22 2.71 4.75 8.54
C VAL A 22 2.22 5.78 9.55
N ILE A 23 1.15 5.48 10.29
CA ILE A 23 0.60 6.34 11.33
C ILE A 23 1.63 6.53 12.45
N ALA A 24 2.32 5.47 12.89
CA ALA A 24 3.35 5.58 13.91
C ALA A 24 4.51 6.50 13.47
N ILE A 25 5.00 6.35 12.25
CA ILE A 25 6.06 7.21 11.69
C ILE A 25 5.59 8.67 11.63
N GLN A 26 4.34 8.92 11.23
CA GLN A 26 3.79 10.28 11.18
C GLN A 26 3.64 10.88 12.58
N ILE A 27 3.09 10.14 13.55
CA ILE A 27 2.95 10.61 14.93
C ILE A 27 4.32 10.96 15.53
N VAL A 28 5.32 10.10 15.33
CA VAL A 28 6.68 10.36 15.82
C VAL A 28 7.29 11.57 15.12
N GLY A 29 7.21 11.64 13.79
CA GLY A 29 7.78 12.75 13.02
C GLY A 29 7.13 14.10 13.33
N PHE A 30 5.80 14.15 13.40
CA PHE A 30 5.05 15.37 13.68
C PHE A 30 5.15 15.76 15.16
N GLY A 31 5.13 14.78 16.07
CA GLY A 31 5.36 15.02 17.50
C GLY A 31 6.77 15.55 17.77
N ALA A 32 7.79 15.00 17.12
CA ALA A 32 9.16 15.52 17.19
C ALA A 32 9.27 16.93 16.62
N ALA A 33 8.65 17.20 15.46
CA ALA A 33 8.61 18.54 14.88
C ALA A 33 7.96 19.56 15.82
N TYR A 34 6.81 19.22 16.41
CA TYR A 34 6.13 20.06 17.39
C TYR A 34 6.99 20.30 18.63
N TYR A 35 7.58 19.25 19.19
CA TYR A 35 8.47 19.35 20.35
C TYR A 35 9.66 20.28 20.08
N LEU A 36 10.24 20.27 18.88
CA LEU A 36 11.34 21.18 18.55
C LEU A 36 10.93 22.65 18.57
N THR A 37 9.65 22.98 18.37
CA THR A 37 9.17 24.37 18.46
C THR A 37 9.14 24.92 19.87
N THR A 38 9.22 24.06 20.91
CA THR A 38 9.24 24.50 22.31
C THR A 38 10.63 24.99 22.75
N PHE A 39 11.66 24.81 21.91
CA PHE A 39 13.02 25.27 22.19
C PHE A 39 13.25 26.65 21.58
N PRO A 40 13.33 27.73 22.39
CA PRO A 40 13.48 29.09 21.88
C PRO A 40 14.83 29.34 21.19
N THR A 41 15.82 28.47 21.41
CA THR A 41 17.15 28.55 20.81
C THR A 41 17.23 27.90 19.42
N LEU A 42 16.24 27.10 19.04
CA LEU A 42 16.24 26.42 17.75
C LEU A 42 15.50 27.22 16.69
N PRO A 43 16.10 27.41 15.50
CA PRO A 43 15.40 27.99 14.37
C PRO A 43 14.17 27.17 13.97
N GLN A 44 13.03 27.83 13.77
CA GLN A 44 11.76 27.16 13.44
C GLN A 44 11.78 26.38 12.11
N TRP A 45 12.67 26.73 11.17
CA TRP A 45 12.82 25.98 9.92
C TRP A 45 13.31 24.54 10.15
N ILE A 46 14.00 24.25 11.26
CA ILE A 46 14.41 22.89 11.62
C ILE A 46 13.18 22.03 11.91
N ALA A 47 12.19 22.57 12.63
CA ALA A 47 10.93 21.87 12.89
C ALA A 47 10.19 21.54 11.58
N LEU A 48 10.21 22.47 10.61
CA LEU A 48 9.62 22.24 9.29
C LEU A 48 10.33 21.10 8.53
N ILE A 49 11.66 21.06 8.56
CA ILE A 49 12.42 19.95 7.94
C ILE A 49 12.07 18.62 8.60
N VAL A 50 12.00 18.57 9.93
CA VAL A 50 11.66 17.35 10.67
C VAL A 50 10.24 16.90 10.34
N PHE A 51 9.29 17.82 10.26
CA PHE A 51 7.91 17.53 9.84
C PHE A 51 7.86 16.90 8.44
N LEU A 52 8.53 17.52 7.46
CA LEU A 52 8.60 17.01 6.08
C LEU A 52 9.33 15.66 6.00
N SER A 53 10.34 15.45 6.83
CA SER A 53 11.06 14.17 6.90
C SER A 53 10.16 13.04 7.42
N GLY A 54 9.30 13.33 8.40
CA GLY A 54 8.34 12.36 8.94
C GLY A 54 7.31 11.94 7.89
N PHE A 55 6.78 12.92 7.16
CA PHE A 55 5.89 12.64 6.02
C PHE A 55 6.58 11.81 4.93
N THR A 56 7.79 12.22 4.53
CA THR A 56 8.57 11.53 3.49
C THR A 56 8.93 10.10 3.91
N GLY A 57 9.33 9.89 5.16
CA GLY A 57 9.63 8.56 5.70
C GLY A 57 8.42 7.65 5.72
N ALA A 58 7.26 8.17 6.13
CA ALA A 58 6.00 7.43 6.10
C ALA A 58 5.60 7.04 4.67
N TRP A 59 5.77 7.98 3.72
CA TRP A 59 5.50 7.74 2.30
C TRP A 59 6.40 6.66 1.72
N LEU A 60 7.71 6.73 1.94
CA LEU A 60 8.68 5.73 1.46
C LEU A 60 8.40 4.34 2.05
N TYR A 61 8.04 4.27 3.34
CA TYR A 61 7.65 3.01 3.96
C TYR A 61 6.42 2.41 3.28
N TRP A 62 5.38 3.22 3.07
CA TRP A 62 4.17 2.81 2.34
C TRP A 62 4.53 2.31 0.94
N SER A 63 5.28 3.10 0.16
CA SER A 63 5.70 2.79 -1.21
C SER A 63 6.41 1.44 -1.34
N PHE A 64 7.21 1.04 -0.35
CA PHE A 64 7.89 -0.26 -0.38
C PHE A 64 7.03 -1.40 0.16
N LYS A 65 6.28 -1.20 1.24
CA LYS A 65 5.53 -2.28 1.89
C LYS A 65 4.24 -2.63 1.15
N ILE A 66 3.65 -1.68 0.43
CA ILE A 66 2.44 -1.95 -0.35
C ILE A 66 2.68 -2.95 -1.47
N THR A 67 3.84 -2.93 -2.13
CA THR A 67 4.18 -3.89 -3.20
C THR A 67 4.34 -5.31 -2.65
N LYS A 68 4.92 -5.43 -1.46
CA LYS A 68 5.03 -6.71 -0.73
C LYS A 68 3.66 -7.24 -0.31
N TRP A 69 2.77 -6.37 0.14
CA TRP A 69 1.39 -6.74 0.42
C TRP A 69 0.67 -7.18 -0.85
N LYS A 70 0.73 -6.42 -1.96
CA LYS A 70 0.11 -6.76 -3.25
C LYS A 70 0.53 -8.16 -3.71
N LEU A 71 1.84 -8.44 -3.74
CA LEU A 71 2.34 -9.77 -4.12
C LEU A 71 1.84 -10.90 -3.22
N TRP A 72 1.77 -10.67 -1.92
CA TRP A 72 1.29 -11.69 -0.99
C TRP A 72 -0.22 -11.87 -1.11
N ALA A 73 -0.99 -10.79 -1.12
CA ALA A 73 -2.45 -10.83 -1.08
C ALA A 73 -3.02 -11.45 -2.37
N PHE A 74 -2.59 -10.97 -3.53
CA PHE A 74 -3.05 -11.48 -4.82
C PHE A 74 -2.56 -12.90 -5.13
N LYS A 75 -1.54 -13.39 -4.42
CA LYS A 75 -1.12 -14.79 -4.53
C LYS A 75 -2.01 -15.74 -3.72
N ASN A 76 -2.56 -15.30 -2.58
CA ASN A 76 -3.19 -16.17 -1.58
C ASN A 76 -4.71 -15.99 -1.45
N VAL A 77 -5.29 -14.97 -2.10
CA VAL A 77 -6.74 -14.74 -2.14
C VAL A 77 -7.27 -15.21 -3.48
N ASP A 78 -8.38 -15.95 -3.45
CA ASP A 78 -9.03 -16.46 -4.67
C ASP A 78 -9.83 -15.35 -5.36
N ASP A 79 -10.67 -14.62 -4.61
CA ASP A 79 -11.44 -13.49 -5.12
C ASP A 79 -10.59 -12.20 -5.13
N VAL A 80 -9.78 -12.08 -6.18
CA VAL A 80 -8.88 -10.94 -6.38
C VAL A 80 -9.60 -9.65 -6.78
N TYR A 81 -10.81 -9.76 -7.33
CA TYR A 81 -11.63 -8.62 -7.75
C TYR A 81 -12.21 -7.92 -6.53
N ASP A 82 -12.87 -8.66 -5.63
CA ASP A 82 -13.39 -8.10 -4.38
C ASP A 82 -12.23 -7.53 -3.54
N LEU A 83 -11.09 -8.24 -3.49
CA LEU A 83 -9.89 -7.75 -2.82
C LEU A 83 -9.43 -6.39 -3.36
N LYS A 84 -9.27 -6.25 -4.67
CA LYS A 84 -8.81 -5.02 -5.29
C LYS A 84 -9.82 -3.89 -5.08
N TYR A 85 -11.09 -4.15 -5.35
CA TYR A 85 -12.18 -3.19 -5.17
C TYR A 85 -12.21 -2.65 -3.74
N ARG A 86 -12.18 -3.55 -2.75
CA ARG A 86 -12.23 -3.18 -1.33
C ARG A 86 -10.93 -2.56 -0.84
N ALA A 87 -9.77 -2.95 -1.37
CA ALA A 87 -8.51 -2.32 -1.03
C ALA A 87 -8.44 -0.86 -1.53
N ILE A 88 -8.96 -0.57 -2.71
CA ILE A 88 -9.10 0.80 -3.23
C ILE A 88 -10.11 1.59 -2.38
N LYS A 89 -11.31 1.03 -2.17
CA LYS A 89 -12.36 1.66 -1.36
C LYS A 89 -11.91 1.94 0.08
N GLY A 90 -11.14 1.02 0.65
CA GLY A 90 -10.51 1.11 1.97
C GLY A 90 -9.26 2.00 2.02
N LYS A 91 -8.88 2.65 0.90
CA LYS A 91 -7.70 3.53 0.76
C LYS A 91 -6.38 2.85 1.16
N LEU A 92 -6.30 1.53 1.02
CA LEU A 92 -5.07 0.78 1.28
C LEU A 92 -4.13 0.89 0.08
N ILE A 93 -4.69 0.79 -1.13
CA ILE A 93 -4.02 1.03 -2.41
C ILE A 93 -4.67 2.19 -3.15
N TRP A 94 -3.93 2.79 -4.08
CA TRP A 94 -4.48 3.75 -5.03
C TRP A 94 -5.11 3.05 -6.23
N PRO A 95 -6.05 3.70 -6.92
CA PRO A 95 -6.56 3.21 -8.20
C PRO A 95 -5.44 3.09 -9.23
N ASP A 96 -5.57 2.08 -10.10
CA ASP A 96 -4.67 1.85 -11.23
C ASP A 96 -4.61 3.09 -12.13
N GLY A 97 -3.42 3.39 -12.66
CA GLY A 97 -3.14 4.54 -13.51
C GLY A 97 -2.95 5.87 -12.77
N SER A 98 -3.24 5.92 -11.46
CA SER A 98 -3.02 7.11 -10.66
C SER A 98 -1.53 7.46 -10.51
N ILE A 99 -1.23 8.74 -10.28
CA ILE A 99 0.16 9.20 -10.05
C ILE A 99 0.75 8.53 -8.79
N TRP A 100 -0.10 8.29 -7.79
CA TRP A 100 0.32 7.71 -6.51
C TRP A 100 0.64 6.21 -6.62
N GLU A 101 -0.06 5.47 -7.47
CA GLU A 101 0.32 4.09 -7.79
C GLU A 101 1.75 4.03 -8.37
N LYS A 102 2.13 5.01 -9.20
CA LYS A 102 3.48 5.07 -9.80
C LYS A 102 4.59 5.32 -8.77
N THR A 103 4.24 5.75 -7.55
CA THR A 103 5.20 5.92 -6.46
C THR A 103 5.45 4.63 -5.68
N GLU A 104 4.80 3.53 -6.04
CA GLU A 104 5.11 2.20 -5.53
C GLU A 104 6.54 1.77 -5.93
N ILE A 105 7.30 1.27 -4.96
CA ILE A 105 8.69 0.86 -5.17
C ILE A 105 8.73 -0.66 -5.35
N TRP A 106 8.96 -1.06 -6.59
CA TRP A 106 9.06 -2.47 -6.99
C TRP A 106 10.51 -2.86 -7.20
N SER A 107 10.94 -4.00 -6.64
CA SER A 107 12.19 -4.64 -7.11
C SER A 107 11.95 -5.32 -8.45
N ALA A 108 13.00 -5.53 -9.24
CA ALA A 108 12.88 -6.22 -10.54
C ALA A 108 12.26 -7.62 -10.41
N ALA A 109 12.64 -8.35 -9.35
CA ALA A 109 12.10 -9.68 -9.07
C ALA A 109 10.63 -9.64 -8.65
N ASP A 110 10.24 -8.66 -7.82
CA ASP A 110 8.85 -8.47 -7.40
C ASP A 110 7.97 -8.05 -8.57
N LYS A 111 8.46 -7.15 -9.43
CA LYS A 111 7.74 -6.70 -10.62
C LYS A 111 7.44 -7.85 -11.57
N LYS A 112 8.42 -8.75 -11.80
CA LYS A 112 8.20 -9.95 -12.62
C LYS A 112 7.10 -10.85 -12.04
N LYS A 113 7.11 -11.08 -10.72
CA LYS A 113 6.07 -11.87 -10.04
C LYS A 113 4.70 -11.20 -10.13
N TRP A 114 4.66 -9.87 -10.04
CA TRP A 114 3.41 -9.11 -10.14
C TRP A 114 2.78 -9.25 -11.53
N ILE A 115 3.57 -9.12 -12.60
CA ILE A 115 3.10 -9.30 -13.97
C ILE A 115 2.52 -10.71 -14.16
N GLN A 116 3.23 -11.75 -13.70
CA GLN A 116 2.74 -13.14 -13.77
C GLN A 116 1.42 -13.35 -13.01
N LEU A 117 1.24 -12.68 -11.87
CA LEU A 117 -0.02 -12.74 -11.13
C LEU A 117 -1.14 -12.04 -11.91
N GLN A 118 -0.85 -10.88 -12.53
CA GLN A 118 -1.82 -10.13 -13.32
C GLN A 118 -2.31 -10.89 -14.55
N GLU A 119 -1.43 -11.61 -15.25
CA GLU A 119 -1.81 -12.44 -16.41
C GLU A 119 -2.90 -13.46 -16.05
N ARG A 120 -2.79 -14.11 -14.88
CA ARG A 120 -3.80 -15.04 -14.36
C ARG A 120 -5.16 -14.39 -14.11
N PHE A 121 -5.20 -13.09 -13.85
CA PHE A 121 -6.44 -12.37 -13.56
C PHE A 121 -7.11 -11.86 -14.84
N ILE A 122 -6.31 -11.43 -15.83
CA ILE A 122 -6.84 -11.03 -17.15
C ILE A 122 -7.52 -12.22 -17.84
N GLU A 123 -6.94 -13.41 -17.74
CA GLU A 123 -7.53 -14.65 -18.27
C GLU A 123 -8.89 -14.99 -17.60
N TYR A 124 -9.09 -14.58 -16.35
CA TYR A 124 -10.36 -14.76 -15.64
C TYR A 124 -11.40 -13.71 -16.05
N ASP A 125 -10.99 -12.44 -16.24
CA ASP A 125 -11.84 -11.33 -16.71
C ASP A 125 -12.46 -11.64 -18.08
N GLU A 126 -11.63 -12.09 -19.03
CA GLU A 126 -12.07 -12.44 -20.38
C GLU A 126 -13.00 -13.66 -20.40
N PHE A 127 -12.87 -14.57 -19.42
CA PHE A 127 -13.74 -15.73 -19.27
C PHE A 127 -15.13 -15.34 -18.73
N ASP A 128 -15.20 -14.46 -17.73
CA ASP A 128 -16.46 -14.01 -17.11
C ASP A 128 -17.29 -13.17 -18.09
N ASP A 129 -16.66 -12.23 -18.80
CA ASP A 129 -17.29 -11.42 -19.85
C ASP A 129 -17.85 -12.28 -21.02
N SER A 130 -17.25 -13.45 -21.28
CA SER A 130 -17.73 -14.36 -22.34
C SER A 130 -18.96 -15.18 -21.94
N HIS A 131 -19.23 -15.33 -20.63
CA HIS A 131 -20.34 -16.10 -20.10
C HIS A 131 -21.60 -15.27 -19.80
N ASP A 132 -21.46 -13.95 -19.61
CA ASP A 132 -22.57 -13.01 -19.44
C ASP A 132 -23.23 -12.57 -20.78
N VAL A 133 -22.72 -13.05 -21.92
CA VAL A 133 -23.27 -12.81 -23.26
C VAL A 133 -23.98 -14.06 -23.78
N HIS A 134 -25.05 -14.52 -23.11
CA HIS A 134 -26.00 -15.49 -23.67
C HIS A 134 -27.43 -15.31 -23.17
#